data_AF-A0AAW7D6F8-F1
#
_entry.id   AF-A0AAW7D6F8-F1
#
_cell.length_a   1.000
_cell.length_b   1.000
_cell.length_c   1.000
_cell.angle_alpha   90.00
_cell.angle_beta   90.00
_cell.angle_gamma   90.00
#
_symmetry.space_group_name_H-M   'P 1'
#
loop_
_entity.id
_entity.type
_entity.pdbx_description
1 polymer ?
#
loop_
_entity_poly.entity_id
_entity_poly.type
_entity_poly.pdbx_seq_one_letter_code
_entity_poly.pdbx_strand_id
1 'polypeptide(L)'
;MKNNLFLYASIFSYLGSLILPVHFVFEDAEGYFGYVYAYLGWMTFPYVDFYCWLGNFTLLFSWIFYRKKASLYTSFLTPILMSFYGINHFTELNMLEVHEYNYPLFGYWVWLLSSIFMVIYHYKRNVLKSQTI
;
A
#
# COMPACT_ATOMS: atom_id res chain seq x y z
N MET A 1 13.93 2.02 24.66
CA MET A 1 12.65 1.99 23.92
C MET A 1 12.89 1.36 22.55
N LYS A 2 12.18 0.29 22.17
CA LYS A 2 12.21 -0.21 20.78
C LYS A 2 11.58 0.87 19.90
N ASN A 3 12.37 1.51 19.06
CA ASN A 3 11.92 2.61 18.21
C ASN A 3 11.02 2.06 17.09
N ASN A 4 9.71 2.03 17.34
CA ASN A 4 8.68 1.60 16.38
C ASN A 4 8.18 2.74 15.48
N LEU A 5 8.90 3.87 15.40
CA LEU A 5 8.51 5.06 14.64
C LEU A 5 8.09 4.71 13.21
N PHE A 6 8.85 3.88 12.51
CA PHE A 6 8.56 3.51 11.12
C PHE A 6 7.34 2.60 10.98
N LEU A 7 7.03 1.77 11.99
CA LEU A 7 5.77 1.01 12.00
C LEU A 7 4.58 1.95 12.13
N TYR A 8 4.66 2.92 13.06
CA TYR A 8 3.59 3.90 13.22
C TYR A 8 3.46 4.83 12.01
N ALA A 9 4.58 5.29 11.43
CA ALA A 9 4.57 6.07 10.20
C ALA A 9 3.90 5.29 9.06
N SER A 10 4.20 3.98 8.92
CA SER A 10 3.51 3.10 7.98
C SER A 10 2.00 3.13 8.19
N ILE A 11 1.52 2.85 9.41
CA ILE A 11 0.09 2.80 9.72
C ILE A 11 -0.58 4.16 9.46
N PHE A 12 -0.01 5.27 9.95
CA PHE A 12 -0.60 6.59 9.79
C PHE A 12 -0.59 7.08 8.35
N SER A 13 0.45 6.79 7.57
CA SER A 13 0.44 7.08 6.12
C SER A 13 -0.66 6.30 5.41
N TYR A 14 -0.88 5.04 5.77
CA TYR A 14 -1.99 4.28 5.19
C TYR A 14 -3.35 4.88 5.55
N LEU A 15 -3.59 5.19 6.82
CA LEU A 15 -4.84 5.83 7.25
C LEU A 15 -5.03 7.18 6.54
N GLY A 16 -3.96 7.95 6.35
CA GLY A 16 -3.96 9.16 5.53
C GLY A 16 -4.35 8.87 4.08
N SER A 17 -3.79 7.83 3.47
CA SER A 17 -4.15 7.45 2.09
C SER A 17 -5.62 7.07 1.92
N LEU A 18 -6.27 6.52 2.95
CA LEU A 18 -7.69 6.16 2.89
C LEU A 18 -8.60 7.39 2.84
N ILE A 19 -8.26 8.47 3.54
CA ILE A 19 -9.06 9.71 3.56
C ILE A 19 -8.69 10.68 2.45
N LEU A 20 -7.70 10.34 1.61
CA LEU A 20 -7.33 11.12 0.44
C LEU A 20 -7.97 10.52 -0.80
N PRO A 21 -8.26 11.34 -1.82
CA PRO A 21 -8.65 10.82 -3.12
C PRO A 21 -7.46 10.08 -3.75
N VAL A 22 -7.72 8.90 -4.32
CA VAL A 22 -6.70 8.08 -5.00
C VAL A 22 -6.13 8.84 -6.18
N HIS A 23 -7.00 9.57 -6.87
CA HIS A 23 -6.69 10.40 -8.03
C HIS A 23 -7.03 11.88 -7.78
N PHE A 24 -6.38 12.83 -8.45
CA PHE A 24 -6.89 14.21 -8.46
C PHE A 24 -8.12 14.32 -9.37
N VAL A 25 -9.31 14.13 -8.80
CA VAL A 25 -10.60 14.31 -9.49
C VAL A 25 -11.31 15.53 -8.91
N PHE A 26 -11.81 16.39 -9.79
CA PHE A 26 -12.51 17.64 -9.41
C PHE A 26 -14.03 17.56 -9.62
N GLU A 27 -14.56 16.51 -10.26
CA GLU A 27 -15.97 16.38 -10.64
C GLU A 27 -16.79 15.48 -9.71
N ASP A 28 -16.21 14.39 -9.21
CA ASP A 28 -16.81 13.53 -8.18
C ASP A 28 -15.73 13.21 -7.14
N ALA A 29 -15.79 13.85 -5.98
CA ALA A 29 -14.78 13.63 -4.94
C ALA A 29 -15.05 12.35 -4.14
N GLU A 30 -16.34 12.00 -3.95
CA GLU A 30 -16.76 10.96 -3.01
C GLU A 30 -16.53 9.55 -3.56
N GLY A 31 -16.67 9.36 -4.89
CA GLY A 31 -16.41 8.08 -5.55
C GLY A 31 -14.94 7.65 -5.56
N TYR A 32 -14.00 8.59 -5.35
CA TYR A 32 -12.58 8.36 -5.60
C TYR A 32 -11.69 8.32 -4.34
N PHE A 33 -12.26 8.29 -3.14
CA PHE A 33 -11.49 8.20 -1.90
C PHE A 33 -10.81 6.84 -1.71
N GLY A 34 -9.63 6.84 -1.09
CA GLY A 34 -8.88 5.60 -0.83
C GLY A 34 -9.64 4.56 0.00
N TYR A 35 -10.52 4.96 0.91
CA TYR A 35 -11.39 4.02 1.64
C TYR A 35 -12.39 3.34 0.73
N VAL A 36 -12.88 4.02 -0.32
CA VAL A 36 -13.77 3.45 -1.33
C VAL A 36 -12.99 2.41 -2.14
N TYR A 37 -11.75 2.68 -2.54
CA TYR A 37 -10.92 1.67 -3.23
C TYR A 37 -10.53 0.50 -2.33
N ALA A 38 -10.28 0.74 -1.04
CA ALA A 38 -10.00 -0.32 -0.09
C ALA A 38 -11.25 -1.21 0.15
N TYR A 39 -12.44 -0.62 0.21
CA TYR A 39 -13.71 -1.31 0.43
C TYR A 39 -14.23 -1.98 -0.85
N LEU A 40 -14.27 -1.27 -1.97
CA LEU A 40 -14.70 -1.78 -3.26
C LEU A 40 -13.66 -2.73 -3.85
N GLY A 41 -12.36 -2.58 -3.58
CA GLY A 41 -11.37 -3.60 -3.92
C GLY A 41 -11.73 -5.00 -3.41
N TRP A 42 -12.49 -5.08 -2.31
CA TRP A 42 -13.05 -6.32 -1.78
C TRP A 42 -14.36 -6.77 -2.44
N MET A 43 -15.19 -5.84 -2.96
CA MET A 43 -16.52 -6.13 -3.50
C MET A 43 -16.63 -6.18 -5.03
N THR A 44 -15.75 -5.49 -5.75
CA THR A 44 -15.86 -5.29 -7.20
C THR A 44 -14.80 -6.03 -7.99
N PHE A 45 -14.19 -7.11 -7.45
CA PHE A 45 -13.36 -7.99 -8.25
C PHE A 45 -14.17 -8.51 -9.47
N PRO A 46 -13.77 -8.24 -10.73
CA PRO A 46 -12.42 -7.89 -11.20
C PRO A 46 -12.15 -6.41 -11.54
N TYR A 47 -13.10 -5.48 -11.37
CA TYR A 47 -13.00 -4.07 -11.75
C TYR A 47 -11.97 -3.23 -10.96
N VAL A 48 -11.49 -3.72 -9.81
CA VAL A 48 -10.41 -3.09 -9.04
C VAL A 48 -9.17 -3.98 -9.12
N ASP A 49 -8.06 -3.38 -9.53
CA ASP A 49 -6.79 -4.05 -9.80
C ASP A 49 -6.41 -5.01 -8.66
N PHE A 50 -6.27 -6.30 -8.99
CA PHE A 50 -5.90 -7.38 -8.08
C PHE A 50 -4.65 -7.05 -7.25
N TYR A 51 -3.68 -6.36 -7.86
CA TYR A 51 -2.46 -5.95 -7.19
C TYR A 51 -2.71 -4.92 -6.09
N CYS A 52 -3.66 -4.00 -6.31
CA CYS A 52 -4.08 -3.02 -5.31
C CYS A 52 -4.71 -3.71 -4.09
N TRP A 53 -5.67 -4.61 -4.34
CA TRP A 53 -6.31 -5.40 -3.30
C TRP A 53 -5.30 -6.23 -2.50
N LEU A 54 -4.47 -7.03 -3.19
CA LEU A 54 -3.50 -7.90 -2.53
C LEU A 54 -2.42 -7.09 -1.78
N GLY A 55 -2.05 -5.91 -2.30
CA GLY A 55 -1.17 -4.95 -1.62
C GLY A 55 -1.68 -4.55 -0.24
N ASN A 56 -2.98 -4.26 -0.11
CA ASN A 56 -3.61 -3.91 1.17
C ASN A 56 -3.56 -5.07 2.18
N PHE A 57 -3.89 -6.29 1.76
CA PHE A 57 -3.87 -7.46 2.64
C PHE A 57 -2.46 -7.83 3.10
N THR A 58 -1.49 -7.79 2.18
CA THR A 58 -0.09 -8.07 2.52
C THR A 58 0.49 -7.03 3.48
N LEU A 59 0.11 -5.76 3.33
CA LEU A 59 0.49 -4.68 4.24
C LEU A 59 -0.13 -4.88 5.63
N LEU A 60 -1.44 -5.15 5.71
CA LEU A 60 -2.13 -5.41 6.97
C LEU A 60 -1.53 -6.62 7.70
N PHE A 61 -1.26 -7.70 6.97
CA PHE A 61 -0.58 -8.87 7.52
C PHE A 61 0.78 -8.52 8.11
N SER A 62 1.55 -7.66 7.43
CA SER A 62 2.84 -7.20 7.93
C SER A 62 2.70 -6.42 9.25
N TRP A 63 1.68 -5.58 9.42
CA TRP A 63 1.47 -4.88 10.69
C TRP A 63 1.06 -5.81 11.82
N ILE A 64 0.11 -6.72 11.59
CA ILE A 64 -0.37 -7.64 12.63
C ILE A 64 0.79 -8.54 13.10
N PHE A 65 1.59 -9.04 12.16
CA PHE A 65 2.67 -9.95 12.44
C PHE A 65 4.04 -9.28 12.48
N TYR A 66 4.13 -7.97 12.74
CA TYR A 66 5.36 -7.15 12.66
C TYR A 66 6.56 -7.68 13.46
N ARG A 67 6.32 -8.53 14.47
CA ARG A 67 7.35 -9.20 15.27
C ARG A 67 7.82 -10.54 14.69
N LYS A 68 7.09 -11.17 13.78
CA LYS A 68 7.41 -12.47 13.16
C LYS A 68 8.29 -12.31 11.93
N LYS A 69 8.98 -13.39 11.53
CA LYS A 69 9.78 -13.40 10.29
C LYS A 69 8.90 -13.33 9.04
N ALA A 70 7.70 -13.92 9.08
CA ALA A 70 6.72 -13.87 7.98
C ALA A 70 6.44 -12.43 7.52
N SER A 71 6.33 -11.49 8.47
CA SER A 71 6.09 -10.08 8.20
C SER A 71 7.20 -9.40 7.40
N LEU A 72 8.45 -9.88 7.46
CA LEU A 72 9.53 -9.37 6.63
C LEU A 72 9.22 -9.62 5.15
N TYR A 73 8.83 -10.84 4.81
CA TYR A 73 8.52 -11.22 3.43
C TYR A 73 7.31 -10.45 2.92
N THR A 74 6.24 -10.35 3.72
CA THR A 74 5.07 -9.57 3.29
C THR A 74 5.39 -8.08 3.18
N SER A 75 6.25 -7.52 4.05
CA SER A 75 6.67 -6.12 3.93
C SER A 75 7.43 -5.81 2.64
N PHE A 76 8.19 -6.78 2.09
CA PHE A 76 8.85 -6.61 0.79
C PHE A 76 7.92 -6.90 -0.39
N LEU A 77 7.00 -7.85 -0.24
CA LEU A 77 6.01 -8.18 -1.27
C LEU A 77 5.05 -7.02 -1.51
N THR A 78 4.61 -6.34 -0.44
CA THR A 78 3.68 -5.21 -0.53
C THR A 78 4.10 -4.13 -1.52
N PRO A 79 5.27 -3.46 -1.40
CA PRO A 79 5.65 -2.41 -2.34
C PRO A 79 5.80 -2.92 -3.78
N ILE A 80 6.10 -4.20 -3.99
CA ILE A 80 6.15 -4.81 -5.33
C ILE A 80 4.74 -4.86 -5.94
N LEU A 81 3.75 -5.33 -5.18
CA LEU A 81 2.35 -5.35 -5.60
C LEU A 81 1.82 -3.93 -5.86
N MET A 82 2.10 -2.99 -4.95
CA MET A 82 1.70 -1.58 -5.14
C MET A 82 2.35 -0.99 -6.40
N SER A 83 3.62 -1.33 -6.67
CA SER A 83 4.32 -0.89 -7.87
C SER A 83 3.75 -1.51 -9.15
N PHE A 84 3.27 -2.76 -9.11
CA PHE A 84 2.58 -3.35 -10.27
C PHE A 84 1.27 -2.64 -10.57
N TYR A 85 0.50 -2.24 -9.56
CA TYR A 85 -0.66 -1.37 -9.78
C TYR A 85 -0.24 -0.03 -10.42
N GLY A 86 0.78 0.63 -9.88
CA GLY A 86 1.27 1.88 -10.45
C GLY A 86 1.79 1.74 -11.89
N ILE A 87 2.54 0.67 -12.19
CA ILE A 87 3.04 0.39 -13.54
C ILE A 87 1.87 0.12 -14.48
N ASN A 88 0.92 -0.74 -14.10
CA ASN A 88 -0.29 -1.01 -14.89
C ASN A 88 -1.03 0.30 -15.20
N HIS A 89 -1.15 1.18 -14.21
CA HIS A 89 -1.77 2.49 -14.35
C HIS A 89 -1.04 3.40 -15.35
N PHE A 90 0.29 3.53 -15.24
CA PHE A 90 1.08 4.43 -16.10
C PHE A 90 1.29 3.91 -17.52
N THR A 91 1.24 2.60 -17.71
CA THR A 91 1.54 1.95 -19.00
C THR A 91 0.30 1.53 -19.76
N GLU A 92 -0.88 1.66 -19.13
CA GLU A 92 -2.17 1.27 -19.71
C GLU A 92 -2.15 -0.16 -20.27
N LEU A 93 -1.40 -1.06 -19.63
CA LEU A 93 -1.20 -2.44 -20.09
C LEU A 93 -2.51 -3.24 -20.12
N ASN A 94 -3.59 -2.68 -19.58
CA ASN A 94 -4.90 -3.29 -19.50
C ASN A 94 -4.87 -4.66 -18.80
N MET A 95 -3.96 -4.81 -17.84
CA MET A 95 -4.00 -5.97 -16.97
C MET A 95 -5.26 -5.84 -16.12
N LEU A 96 -6.22 -6.74 -16.36
CA LEU A 96 -7.46 -6.88 -15.57
C LEU A 96 -8.47 -5.72 -15.69
N GLU A 97 -8.58 -5.07 -16.86
CA GLU A 97 -9.70 -4.15 -17.19
C GLU A 97 -9.83 -2.89 -16.31
N VAL A 98 -8.71 -2.25 -15.92
CA VAL A 98 -8.77 -0.96 -15.19
C VAL A 98 -9.26 0.15 -16.13
N HIS A 99 -10.25 0.93 -15.70
CA HIS A 99 -10.92 1.94 -16.55
C HIS A 99 -10.47 3.40 -16.32
N GLU A 100 -9.47 3.62 -15.46
CA GLU A 100 -9.18 4.94 -14.87
C GLU A 100 -7.77 5.49 -15.16
N TYR A 101 -7.09 4.97 -16.18
CA TYR A 101 -5.70 5.32 -16.52
C TYR A 101 -5.42 6.82 -16.68
N ASN A 102 -6.43 7.57 -17.13
CA ASN A 102 -6.28 8.99 -17.46
C ASN A 102 -6.13 9.90 -16.23
N TYR A 103 -6.36 9.39 -15.02
CA TYR A 103 -6.34 10.23 -13.82
C TYR A 103 -4.98 10.19 -13.11
N PRO A 104 -4.45 11.35 -12.68
CA PRO A 104 -3.17 11.41 -11.98
C PRO A 104 -3.29 10.88 -10.56
N LEU A 105 -2.39 9.96 -10.21
CA LEU A 105 -2.31 9.31 -8.90
C LEU A 105 -1.85 10.29 -7.81
N PHE A 106 -2.60 10.37 -6.71
CA PHE A 106 -2.27 11.17 -5.51
C PHE A 106 -2.22 10.32 -4.24
N GLY A 107 -3.37 9.87 -3.73
CA GLY A 107 -3.46 9.02 -2.54
C GLY A 107 -2.62 7.73 -2.65
N TYR A 108 -2.45 7.22 -3.87
CA TYR A 108 -1.56 6.11 -4.19
C TYR A 108 -0.12 6.31 -3.69
N TRP A 109 0.45 7.51 -3.78
CA TRP A 109 1.84 7.75 -3.34
C TRP A 109 1.97 7.68 -1.82
N VAL A 110 0.96 8.17 -1.10
CA VAL A 110 0.91 8.09 0.36
C VAL A 110 0.72 6.63 0.81
N TRP A 111 -0.07 5.87 0.05
CA TRP A 111 -0.24 4.44 0.22
C TRP A 111 1.07 3.66 -0.03
N LEU A 112 1.78 3.93 -1.12
CA LEU A 112 3.08 3.34 -1.42
C LEU A 112 4.11 3.66 -0.33
N LEU A 113 4.14 4.91 0.13
CA LEU A 113 5.03 5.36 1.19
C LEU A 113 4.82 4.58 2.50
N SER A 114 3.56 4.22 2.80
CA SER A 114 3.25 3.35 3.95
C SER A 114 4.02 2.03 3.89
N SER A 115 4.05 1.37 2.73
CA SER A 115 4.76 0.11 2.56
C SER A 115 6.28 0.28 2.69
N ILE A 116 6.82 1.39 2.19
CA ILE A 116 8.25 1.72 2.31
C ILE A 116 8.65 1.88 3.78
N PHE A 117 7.85 2.56 4.59
CA PHE A 117 8.11 2.68 6.02
C PHE A 117 8.12 1.32 6.72
N MET A 118 7.27 0.38 6.31
CA MET A 118 7.26 -0.96 6.87
C MET A 118 8.54 -1.75 6.51
N VAL A 119 9.03 -1.62 5.28
CA VAL A 119 10.34 -2.17 4.87
C VAL A 119 11.47 -1.58 5.72
N ILE A 120 11.49 -0.25 5.90
CA ILE A 120 12.52 0.43 6.72
C ILE A 120 12.47 -0.06 8.18
N TYR A 121 11.27 -0.21 8.75
CA TYR A 121 11.09 -0.76 10.09
C TYR A 121 11.76 -2.14 10.20
N HIS A 122 11.46 -3.03 9.26
CA HIS A 122 12.00 -4.39 9.26
C HIS A 122 13.51 -4.44 9.02
N TYR A 123 14.02 -3.63 8.10
CA TYR A 123 15.45 -3.50 7.83
C TYR A 123 16.21 -3.06 9.08
N LYS A 124 15.80 -1.95 9.71
CA LYS A 124 16.41 -1.45 10.94
C LYS A 124 16.36 -2.47 12.08
N ARG A 125 15.21 -3.15 12.24
CA ARG A 125 15.05 -4.20 13.25
C ARG A 125 16.00 -5.36 13.06
N ASN A 126 16.27 -5.78 11.82
CA ASN A 126 17.15 -6.90 11.53
C ASN A 126 18.64 -6.51 11.63
N VAL A 127 19.02 -5.32 11.17
CA VAL A 127 20.39 -4.79 11.32
C VAL A 127 20.77 -4.65 12.80
N LEU A 128 19.86 -4.14 13.64
CA LEU A 128 20.10 -4.05 15.09
C LEU A 128 20.27 -5.42 15.74
N LYS A 129 19.59 -6.46 15.24
CA LYS A 129 19.76 -7.83 15.76
C LYS A 129 21.10 -8.44 15.38
N SER A 130 21.62 -8.17 14.17
CA SER A 130 22.90 -8.71 13.73
C SER A 130 24.11 -8.07 14.43
N GLN A 131 23.97 -6.84 14.94
CA GLN A 131 25.02 -6.14 15.69
C GLN A 131 25.11 -6.54 17.17
N THR A 132 24.13 -7.28 17.68
CA THR A 132 24.06 -7.76 19.07
C THR A 132 24.50 -9.21 19.25
N ILE A 133 24.98 -9.86 18.17
CA ILE A 133 25.56 -11.21 18.16
C ILE A 133 27.07 -11.04 17.96
#